data_AF-A0A210QUM8-F1
#
_entry.id   AF-A0A210QUM8-F1
#
_cell.length_a   1.000
_cell.length_b   1.000
_cell.length_c   1.000
_cell.angle_alpha   90.00
_cell.angle_beta   90.00
_cell.angle_gamma   90.00
#
_symmetry.space_group_name_H-M   'P 1'
#
loop_
_entity.id
_entity.type
_entity.pdbx_description
1 polymer ?
#
loop_
_entity_poly.entity_id
_entity_poly.type
_entity_poly.pdbx_seq_one_letter_code
_entity_poly.pdbx_strand_id
1 'polypeptide(L)'
;MKNASIFVPDAQDEHDFVVTHIQKGQRILYWIGLRVVNATWTWLDGSPYDVNSTNWYRHQVGKTNDARSTCAALYSYKPYLGQVQQRRCTDSWGVICEKPNDAIDVCNSGDNWHLVGTECFKLFDQKANWFDARTMCQQNGGDLFMPTNSRETYSIGDLNQCRTPDGASWIGVTDTLRPGTFTLATNHTLRYQAWYSYGREIL
;
A
#
# COMPACT_ATOMS: atom_id res chain seq x y z
N MET A 1 -1.74 -18.95 1.49
CA MET A 1 -0.42 -18.33 1.66
C MET A 1 0.13 -18.08 0.27
N LYS A 2 0.12 -16.82 -0.21
CA LYS A 2 0.83 -16.49 -1.46
C LYS A 2 2.33 -16.37 -1.14
N ASN A 3 3.18 -16.94 -1.99
CA ASN A 3 4.63 -16.91 -1.79
C ASN A 3 5.20 -15.59 -2.32
N ALA A 4 6.35 -15.17 -1.76
CA ALA A 4 7.10 -14.03 -2.28
C ALA A 4 7.63 -14.32 -3.70
N SER A 5 7.67 -13.30 -4.54
CA SER A 5 8.20 -13.30 -5.91
C SER A 5 9.32 -12.27 -6.07
N ILE A 6 10.01 -12.28 -7.21
CA ILE A 6 10.88 -11.16 -7.61
C ILE A 6 9.97 -10.01 -8.04
N PHE A 7 10.31 -8.80 -7.59
CA PHE A 7 9.56 -7.57 -7.81
C PHE A 7 9.09 -7.34 -9.26
N VAL A 8 7.79 -7.20 -9.46
CA VAL A 8 7.12 -6.80 -10.70
C VAL A 8 6.43 -5.46 -10.43
N PRO A 9 6.91 -4.33 -10.99
CA PRO A 9 6.27 -3.03 -10.79
C PRO A 9 4.89 -3.02 -11.44
N ASP A 10 3.83 -3.02 -10.63
CA ASP A 10 2.43 -2.99 -11.09
C ASP A 10 1.80 -1.58 -11.01
N ALA A 11 2.41 -0.70 -10.22
CA ALA A 11 2.00 0.69 -10.05
C ALA A 11 3.20 1.67 -9.99
N GLN A 12 2.96 2.93 -10.38
CA GLN A 12 4.02 3.94 -10.45
C GLN A 12 4.58 4.31 -9.06
N ASP A 13 3.72 4.37 -8.05
CA ASP A 13 4.08 4.64 -6.66
C ASP A 13 4.91 3.50 -6.06
N GLU A 14 4.60 2.26 -6.41
CA GLU A 14 5.38 1.07 -6.04
C GLU A 14 6.79 1.14 -6.65
N HIS A 15 6.88 1.45 -7.95
CA HIS A 15 8.15 1.66 -8.64
C HIS A 15 8.97 2.78 -7.97
N ASP A 16 8.35 3.93 -7.68
CA ASP A 16 9.01 5.08 -7.06
C ASP A 16 9.51 4.74 -5.64
N PHE A 17 8.71 3.99 -4.86
CA PHE A 17 9.10 3.48 -3.55
C PHE A 17 10.37 2.61 -3.67
N VAL A 18 10.39 1.65 -4.59
CA VAL A 18 11.56 0.79 -4.81
C VAL A 18 12.79 1.62 -5.20
N VAL A 19 12.65 2.52 -6.17
CA VAL A 19 13.75 3.35 -6.68
C VAL A 19 14.38 4.21 -5.59
N THR A 20 13.58 4.81 -4.71
CA THR A 20 14.11 5.61 -3.59
C THR A 20 14.86 4.75 -2.57
N HIS A 21 14.45 3.51 -2.34
CA HIS A 21 15.03 2.63 -1.32
C HIS A 21 16.26 1.85 -1.79
N ILE A 22 16.44 1.62 -3.10
CA ILE A 22 17.64 0.97 -3.64
C ILE A 22 18.83 1.93 -3.75
N GLN A 23 18.62 3.25 -3.67
CA GLN A 23 19.66 4.28 -3.78
C GLN A 23 20.54 4.38 -2.51
N LYS A 24 21.24 3.29 -2.13
CA LYS A 24 22.03 3.18 -0.88
C LYS A 24 23.53 3.45 -1.03
N GLY A 25 23.95 4.20 -2.05
CA GLY A 25 25.36 4.55 -2.29
C GLY A 25 26.23 3.43 -2.89
N GLN A 26 25.72 2.21 -2.99
CA GLN A 26 26.35 1.12 -3.74
C GLN A 26 25.97 1.19 -5.22
N ARG A 27 26.96 1.01 -6.11
CA ARG A 27 26.76 1.01 -7.58
C ARG A 27 26.54 -0.41 -8.10
N ILE A 28 25.38 -0.98 -7.79
CA ILE A 28 24.98 -2.31 -8.26
C ILE A 28 23.67 -2.24 -9.05
N LEU A 29 23.25 -3.38 -9.61
CA LEU A 29 21.94 -3.55 -10.21
C LEU A 29 21.06 -4.41 -9.30
N TYR A 30 19.74 -4.29 -9.46
CA TYR A 30 18.75 -5.12 -8.78
C TYR A 30 17.84 -5.81 -9.78
N TRP A 31 17.75 -7.14 -9.71
CA TRP A 31 16.85 -7.91 -10.55
C TRP A 31 15.38 -7.51 -10.32
N ILE A 32 14.63 -7.41 -11.42
CA ILE A 32 13.18 -7.28 -11.45
C ILE A 32 12.57 -8.44 -12.24
N GLY A 33 11.27 -8.66 -12.07
CA GLY A 33 10.51 -9.78 -12.62
C GLY A 33 10.26 -9.70 -14.13
N LEU A 34 11.11 -9.00 -14.89
CA LEU A 34 11.01 -8.93 -16.35
C LEU A 34 12.08 -9.82 -16.98
N ARG A 35 11.64 -10.73 -17.86
CA ARG A 35 12.54 -11.63 -18.60
C ARG A 35 12.06 -11.86 -20.02
N VAL A 36 12.94 -12.39 -20.86
CA VAL A 36 12.57 -12.81 -22.21
C VAL A 36 12.08 -14.25 -22.18
N VAL A 37 10.86 -14.48 -22.69
CA VAL A 37 10.28 -15.80 -22.94
C VAL A 37 9.84 -15.83 -24.40
N ASN A 38 10.26 -16.84 -25.16
CA ASN A 38 9.93 -16.97 -26.60
C ASN A 38 10.17 -15.67 -27.40
N ALA A 39 11.34 -15.05 -27.19
CA ALA A 39 11.77 -13.80 -27.84
C ALA A 39 10.90 -12.56 -27.54
N THR A 40 10.07 -12.61 -26.50
CA THR A 40 9.25 -11.48 -26.06
C THR A 40 9.51 -11.17 -24.59
N TRP A 41 9.49 -9.89 -24.21
CA TRP A 41 9.55 -9.48 -22.81
C TRP A 41 8.27 -9.87 -22.08
N THR A 42 8.39 -10.49 -20.93
CA THR A 42 7.28 -11.05 -20.16
C THR A 42 7.54 -10.86 -18.67
N TRP A 43 6.55 -10.33 -17.98
CA TRP A 43 6.55 -10.21 -16.53
C TRP A 43 6.28 -11.57 -15.87
N LEU A 44 6.86 -11.80 -14.69
CA LEU A 44 6.72 -13.06 -13.96
C LEU A 44 5.29 -13.33 -13.47
N ASP A 45 4.50 -12.29 -13.26
CA ASP A 45 3.08 -12.36 -12.86
C ASP A 45 2.13 -12.61 -14.04
N GLY A 46 2.64 -12.52 -15.28
CA GLY A 46 1.86 -12.69 -16.51
C GLY A 46 1.14 -11.43 -16.99
N SER A 47 1.35 -10.28 -16.34
CA SER A 47 0.79 -9.00 -16.80
C SER A 47 1.27 -8.66 -18.23
N PRO A 48 0.44 -7.97 -19.03
CA PRO A 48 0.81 -7.60 -20.40
C PRO A 48 1.98 -6.63 -20.40
N TYR A 49 2.99 -6.92 -21.22
CA TYR A 49 4.14 -6.03 -21.39
C TYR A 49 3.82 -4.87 -22.35
N ASP A 50 3.93 -3.64 -21.87
CA ASP A 50 3.95 -2.43 -22.71
C ASP A 50 5.39 -1.91 -22.82
N VAL A 51 5.85 -1.71 -24.05
CA VAL A 51 7.19 -1.18 -24.33
C VAL A 51 7.36 0.27 -23.84
N ASN A 52 6.28 1.05 -23.82
CA ASN A 52 6.31 2.46 -23.45
C ASN A 52 6.28 2.68 -21.94
N SER A 53 5.87 1.68 -21.16
CA SER A 53 5.85 1.76 -19.69
C SER A 53 7.23 1.50 -19.06
N THR A 54 8.19 1.00 -19.83
CA THR A 54 9.53 0.65 -19.31
C THR A 54 10.56 1.72 -19.67
N ASN A 55 11.15 2.35 -18.64
CA ASN A 55 12.23 3.31 -18.82
C ASN A 55 13.59 2.63 -19.08
N TRP A 56 13.80 2.15 -20.31
CA TRP A 56 15.04 1.47 -20.70
C TRP A 56 16.25 2.39 -20.75
N TYR A 57 17.37 1.90 -20.21
CA TYR A 57 18.67 2.54 -20.34
C TYR A 57 19.05 2.79 -21.81
N ARG A 58 19.48 4.01 -22.12
CA ARG A 58 19.86 4.48 -23.48
C ARG A 58 18.79 4.28 -24.56
N HIS A 59 17.52 4.14 -24.20
CA HIS A 59 16.45 3.84 -25.15
C HIS A 59 16.73 2.60 -26.00
N GLN A 60 17.56 1.67 -25.50
CA GLN A 60 17.83 0.41 -26.17
C GLN A 60 16.68 -0.55 -25.89
N VAL A 61 15.55 -0.32 -26.56
CA VAL A 61 14.40 -1.22 -26.54
C VAL A 61 14.86 -2.61 -26.96
N GLY A 62 14.90 -3.53 -26.01
CA GLY A 62 14.84 -4.98 -26.19
C GLY A 62 15.46 -5.58 -27.45
N LYS A 63 16.67 -5.21 -27.88
CA LYS A 63 17.41 -6.01 -28.86
C LYS A 63 17.96 -7.24 -28.13
N THR A 64 17.10 -8.25 -27.97
CA THR A 64 17.47 -9.51 -27.34
C THR A 64 18.31 -10.30 -28.33
N ASN A 65 19.63 -10.11 -28.26
CA ASN A 65 20.59 -10.92 -29.02
C ASN A 65 20.62 -12.39 -28.55
N ASP A 66 20.04 -12.70 -27.39
CA ASP A 66 19.86 -14.06 -26.87
C ASP A 66 18.48 -14.20 -26.19
N ALA A 67 17.52 -14.75 -26.92
CA ALA A 67 16.11 -14.84 -26.52
C ALA A 67 15.83 -15.79 -25.34
N ARG A 68 16.83 -16.54 -24.84
CA ARG A 68 16.63 -17.56 -23.79
C ARG A 68 17.30 -17.25 -22.46
N SER A 69 18.18 -16.25 -22.39
CA SER A 69 18.98 -15.96 -21.19
C SER A 69 19.00 -14.48 -20.81
N THR A 70 18.01 -13.69 -21.24
CA THR A 70 17.97 -12.24 -21.00
C THR A 70 16.94 -11.89 -19.93
N CYS A 71 17.39 -11.21 -18.87
CA CYS A 71 16.60 -10.73 -17.74
C CYS A 71 16.83 -9.23 -17.54
N ALA A 72 15.94 -8.53 -16.83
CA ALA A 72 16.05 -7.10 -16.61
C ALA A 72 16.41 -6.75 -15.16
N ALA A 73 17.21 -5.70 -14.98
CA ALA A 73 17.61 -5.20 -13.68
C ALA A 73 17.57 -3.67 -13.62
N LEU A 74 17.25 -3.10 -12.46
CA LEU A 74 17.23 -1.66 -12.17
C LEU A 74 18.61 -1.14 -11.76
N TYR A 75 18.95 0.04 -12.24
CA TYR A 75 20.07 0.82 -11.73
C TYR A 75 19.76 1.42 -10.35
N SER A 76 20.69 1.26 -9.40
CA SER A 76 20.58 1.82 -8.05
C SER A 76 21.27 3.17 -7.86
N TYR A 77 21.84 3.76 -8.92
CA TYR A 77 22.71 4.93 -8.80
C TYR A 77 22.50 5.97 -9.92
N LYS A 78 22.67 7.24 -9.56
CA LYS A 78 22.62 8.37 -10.50
C LYS A 78 23.78 8.31 -11.51
N PRO A 79 23.58 8.76 -12.76
CA PRO A 79 22.39 9.44 -13.29
C PRO A 79 21.30 8.49 -13.80
N TYR A 80 21.47 7.18 -13.71
CA TYR A 80 20.57 6.19 -14.33
C TYR A 80 19.58 5.55 -13.35
N LEU A 81 19.47 6.09 -12.14
CA LEU A 81 18.63 5.55 -11.08
C LEU A 81 17.22 5.23 -11.58
N GLY A 82 16.75 4.01 -11.35
CA GLY A 82 15.43 3.54 -11.79
C GLY A 82 15.31 3.19 -13.27
N GLN A 83 16.37 3.37 -14.09
CA GLN A 83 16.37 2.87 -15.47
C GLN A 83 16.62 1.37 -15.50
N VAL A 84 16.01 0.71 -16.50
CA VAL A 84 16.08 -0.74 -16.69
C VAL A 84 17.20 -1.12 -17.65
N GLN A 85 17.99 -2.13 -17.29
CA GLN A 85 19.05 -2.68 -18.11
C GLN A 85 18.84 -4.18 -18.35
N GLN A 86 19.02 -4.62 -19.60
CA GLN A 86 19.08 -6.04 -19.94
C GLN A 86 20.43 -6.65 -19.50
N ARG A 87 20.37 -7.83 -18.88
CA ARG A 87 21.52 -8.60 -18.37
C ARG A 87 21.32 -10.08 -18.65
N ARG A 88 22.40 -10.87 -18.56
CA ARG A 88 22.25 -12.33 -18.62
C ARG A 88 21.63 -12.79 -17.31
N CYS A 89 20.59 -13.63 -17.38
CA CYS A 89 19.93 -14.15 -16.18
C CYS A 89 20.89 -14.91 -15.23
N THR A 90 22.05 -15.35 -15.73
CA THR A 90 23.10 -16.03 -14.97
C THR A 90 24.05 -15.07 -14.25
N ASP A 91 23.96 -13.76 -14.48
CA ASP A 91 24.78 -12.77 -13.77
C ASP A 91 24.36 -12.69 -12.29
N SER A 92 25.30 -12.29 -11.42
CA SER A 92 25.02 -12.08 -9.99
C SER A 92 24.79 -10.59 -9.71
N TRP A 93 23.60 -10.25 -9.22
CA TRP A 93 23.20 -8.90 -8.85
C TRP A 93 22.29 -8.94 -7.61
N GLY A 94 21.93 -7.76 -7.07
CA GLY A 94 20.96 -7.67 -5.99
C GLY A 94 19.57 -8.16 -6.42
N VAL A 95 18.73 -8.49 -5.46
CA VAL A 95 17.34 -8.92 -5.70
C VAL A 95 16.38 -8.06 -4.89
N ILE A 96 15.24 -7.72 -5.48
CA ILE A 96 14.10 -7.14 -4.77
C ILE A 96 13.03 -8.21 -4.76
N CYS A 97 12.64 -8.66 -3.57
CA CYS A 97 11.55 -9.60 -3.41
C CYS A 97 10.29 -8.82 -3.02
N GLU A 98 9.18 -9.12 -3.68
CA GLU A 98 7.85 -8.65 -3.31
C GLU A 98 7.07 -9.80 -2.70
N LYS A 99 6.04 -9.47 -1.92
CA LYS A 99 5.03 -10.42 -1.50
C LYS A 99 3.68 -9.70 -1.55
N PRO A 100 2.59 -10.39 -1.90
CA PRO A 100 1.27 -9.82 -1.79
C PRO A 100 1.03 -9.29 -0.39
N ASN A 101 0.53 -8.06 -0.31
CA ASN A 101 0.06 -7.52 0.96
C ASN A 101 -1.32 -8.16 1.21
N ASP A 102 -1.41 -9.09 2.16
CA ASP A 102 -2.67 -9.79 2.48
C ASP A 102 -3.80 -8.80 2.84
N ALA A 103 -3.48 -7.56 3.25
CA ALA A 103 -4.46 -6.50 3.49
C ALA A 103 -5.05 -5.88 2.20
N ILE A 104 -4.31 -5.84 1.09
CA ILE A 104 -4.78 -5.25 -0.19
C ILE A 104 -5.85 -6.13 -0.85
N ASP A 105 -5.70 -7.46 -0.81
CA ASP A 105 -6.71 -8.39 -1.36
C ASP A 105 -8.01 -8.39 -0.52
N VAL A 106 -7.93 -8.09 0.78
CA VAL A 106 -9.10 -8.06 1.69
C VAL A 106 -9.92 -6.78 1.53
N CYS A 107 -9.30 -5.62 1.26
CA CYS A 107 -10.06 -4.39 1.06
C CYS A 107 -10.66 -4.28 -0.36
N ASN A 108 -10.06 -4.91 -1.37
CA ASN A 108 -10.47 -4.78 -2.78
C ASN A 108 -11.58 -5.75 -3.22
N SER A 109 -12.08 -6.64 -2.35
CA SER A 109 -13.07 -7.67 -2.72
C SER A 109 -14.52 -7.17 -2.87
N GLY A 110 -14.79 -5.88 -2.70
CA GLY A 110 -16.10 -5.26 -2.96
C GLY A 110 -16.65 -4.42 -1.81
N ASP A 111 -17.55 -3.48 -2.13
CA ASP A 111 -18.29 -2.57 -1.24
C ASP A 111 -17.56 -1.34 -0.65
N ASN A 112 -16.70 -0.66 -1.42
CA ASN A 112 -16.12 0.65 -1.05
C ASN A 112 -15.29 0.64 0.26
N TRP A 113 -14.51 -0.41 0.48
CA TRP A 113 -13.48 -0.40 1.52
C TRP A 113 -12.22 0.32 1.04
N HIS A 114 -11.55 1.00 1.95
CA HIS A 114 -10.35 1.79 1.73
C HIS A 114 -9.22 1.24 2.61
N LEU A 115 -8.11 0.85 2.01
CA LEU A 115 -6.92 0.45 2.76
C LEU A 115 -6.23 1.68 3.35
N VAL A 116 -6.07 1.71 4.67
CA VAL A 116 -5.24 2.71 5.37
C VAL A 116 -4.25 1.97 6.27
N GLY A 117 -2.96 2.11 5.98
CA GLY A 117 -1.92 1.35 6.67
C GLY A 117 -2.05 -0.15 6.39
N THR A 118 -2.45 -0.93 7.41
CA THR A 118 -2.63 -2.38 7.31
C THR A 118 -4.08 -2.82 7.54
N GLU A 119 -5.02 -1.89 7.63
CA GLU A 119 -6.43 -2.16 7.92
C GLU A 119 -7.37 -1.59 6.85
N CYS A 120 -8.54 -2.21 6.70
CA CYS A 120 -9.58 -1.79 5.75
C CYS A 120 -10.64 -0.96 6.47
N PHE A 121 -11.05 0.15 5.85
CA PHE A 121 -12.05 1.07 6.39
C PHE A 121 -13.19 1.28 5.40
N LYS A 122 -14.42 1.20 5.88
CA LYS A 122 -15.62 1.51 5.10
C LYS A 122 -16.40 2.61 5.77
N LEU A 123 -16.71 3.65 5.00
CA LEU A 123 -17.51 4.77 5.45
C LEU A 123 -18.96 4.58 4.97
N PHE A 124 -19.91 4.83 5.87
CA PHE A 124 -21.34 4.75 5.59
C PHE A 124 -21.95 6.15 5.62
N ASP A 125 -22.69 6.52 4.57
CA ASP A 125 -23.38 7.81 4.50
C ASP A 125 -24.70 7.81 5.30
N GLN A 126 -25.22 6.62 5.64
CA GLN A 126 -26.41 6.46 6.44
C GLN A 126 -26.16 6.94 7.88
N LYS A 127 -26.88 7.98 8.30
CA LYS A 127 -26.83 8.48 9.68
C LYS A 127 -27.44 7.44 10.64
N ALA A 128 -26.74 7.21 11.76
CA ALA A 128 -27.14 6.28 12.82
C ALA A 128 -26.71 6.84 14.18
N ASN A 129 -27.34 6.39 15.28
CA ASN A 129 -26.78 6.61 16.61
C ASN A 129 -25.55 5.71 16.82
N TRP A 130 -24.77 5.95 17.87
CA TRP A 130 -23.51 5.23 18.10
C TRP A 130 -23.68 3.70 18.19
N PHE A 131 -24.75 3.21 18.83
CA PHE A 131 -25.02 1.78 18.98
C PHE A 131 -25.37 1.12 17.65
N ASP A 132 -26.21 1.77 16.85
CA ASP A 132 -26.59 1.30 15.53
C ASP A 132 -25.41 1.35 14.55
N ALA A 133 -24.60 2.42 14.60
CA ALA A 133 -23.39 2.55 13.79
C ALA A 133 -22.40 1.41 14.08
N ARG A 134 -22.23 1.07 15.35
CA ARG A 134 -21.41 -0.10 15.74
C ARG A 134 -21.96 -1.40 15.18
N THR A 135 -23.27 -1.60 15.30
CA THR A 135 -23.95 -2.78 14.77
C THR A 135 -23.76 -2.89 13.26
N MET A 136 -23.86 -1.78 12.52
CA MET A 136 -23.61 -1.73 11.07
C MET A 136 -22.18 -2.16 10.72
N CYS A 137 -21.16 -1.67 11.44
CA CYS A 137 -19.77 -2.09 11.24
C CYS A 137 -19.59 -3.60 11.48
N GLN A 138 -20.18 -4.12 12.57
CA GLN A 138 -20.11 -5.54 12.93
C GLN A 138 -20.81 -6.45 11.92
N GLN A 139 -21.95 -6.03 11.38
CA GLN A 139 -22.64 -6.76 10.31
C GLN A 139 -21.83 -6.81 9.00
N ASN A 140 -20.89 -5.87 8.80
CA ASN A 140 -19.98 -5.85 7.65
C ASN A 140 -18.63 -6.50 7.96
N GLY A 141 -18.50 -7.25 9.06
CA GLY A 141 -17.26 -7.98 9.40
C GLY A 141 -16.15 -7.11 10.01
N GLY A 142 -16.46 -5.89 10.46
CA GLY A 142 -15.55 -5.00 11.17
C GLY A 142 -16.06 -4.57 12.55
N ASP A 143 -15.53 -3.46 13.08
CA ASP A 143 -16.09 -2.72 14.22
C ASP A 143 -15.81 -1.22 13.97
N LEU A 144 -16.31 -0.33 14.83
CA LEU A 144 -15.99 1.09 14.71
C LEU A 144 -14.48 1.34 14.84
N PHE A 145 -13.96 2.32 14.10
CA PHE A 145 -12.55 2.70 14.13
C PHE A 145 -12.09 3.04 15.56
N MET A 146 -11.05 2.35 16.04
CA MET A 146 -10.45 2.55 17.36
C MET A 146 -9.07 3.19 17.20
N PRO A 147 -8.90 4.48 17.53
CA PRO A 147 -7.67 5.19 17.20
C PRO A 147 -6.50 4.70 18.05
N THR A 148 -5.40 4.32 17.40
CA THR A 148 -4.20 3.80 18.09
C THR A 148 -2.99 4.75 18.02
N ASN A 149 -2.95 5.62 17.02
CA ASN A 149 -1.87 6.58 16.80
C ASN A 149 -2.32 7.76 15.91
N SER A 150 -1.51 8.82 15.85
CA SER A 150 -1.82 10.04 15.12
C SER A 150 -1.83 9.90 13.60
N ARG A 151 -0.94 9.07 13.04
CA ARG A 151 -0.85 8.87 11.58
C ARG A 151 -2.14 8.26 11.05
N GLU A 152 -2.58 7.18 11.67
CA GLU A 152 -3.81 6.48 11.31
C GLU A 152 -5.03 7.39 11.48
N THR A 153 -5.14 8.06 12.63
CA THR A 153 -6.25 8.97 12.93
C THR A 153 -6.35 10.10 11.91
N TYR A 154 -5.21 10.66 11.47
CA TYR A 154 -5.17 11.69 10.43
C TYR A 154 -5.66 11.15 9.08
N SER A 155 -5.16 9.98 8.65
CA SER A 155 -5.58 9.35 7.40
C SER A 155 -7.08 9.04 7.35
N ILE A 156 -7.68 8.59 8.47
CA ILE A 156 -9.14 8.40 8.57
C ILE A 156 -9.89 9.74 8.54
N GLY A 157 -9.32 10.79 9.15
CA GLY A 157 -9.86 12.15 9.09
C GLY A 157 -9.97 12.69 7.66
N ASP A 158 -8.94 12.50 6.83
CA ASP A 158 -8.93 12.91 5.43
C ASP A 158 -10.03 12.19 4.61
N LEU A 159 -10.25 10.89 4.87
CA LEU A 159 -11.33 10.13 4.23
C LEU A 159 -12.73 10.67 4.58
N ASN A 160 -12.93 11.13 5.82
CA ASN A 160 -14.22 11.71 6.25
C ASN A 160 -14.52 13.06 5.58
N GLN A 161 -13.51 13.93 5.44
CA GLN A 161 -13.69 15.29 4.89
C GLN A 161 -14.21 15.31 3.45
N CYS A 162 -13.98 14.24 2.68
CA CYS A 162 -14.46 14.13 1.30
C CYS A 162 -15.91 13.66 1.18
N ARG A 163 -16.58 13.18 2.24
CA ARG A 163 -17.89 12.51 2.14
C ARG A 163 -19.02 13.09 2.97
N THR A 164 -18.79 13.62 4.17
CA THR A 164 -19.89 14.05 5.05
C THR A 164 -20.02 15.58 5.09
N PRO A 165 -21.23 16.16 4.89
CA PRO A 165 -21.46 17.61 4.97
C PRO A 165 -21.08 18.21 6.34
N ASP A 166 -21.17 17.39 7.39
CA ASP A 166 -20.90 17.77 8.78
C ASP A 166 -19.45 17.41 9.20
N GLY A 167 -18.68 16.74 8.33
CA GLY A 167 -17.28 16.37 8.54
C GLY A 167 -17.00 15.35 9.66
N ALA A 168 -18.04 14.77 10.27
CA ALA A 168 -17.93 13.94 11.47
C ALA A 168 -18.53 12.53 11.29
N SER A 169 -17.86 11.54 11.87
CA SER A 169 -18.26 10.12 11.87
C SER A 169 -18.09 9.53 13.27
N TRP A 170 -18.91 8.54 13.61
CA TRP A 170 -18.75 7.80 14.87
C TRP A 170 -17.45 6.98 14.87
N ILE A 171 -16.80 6.93 16.03
CA ILE A 171 -15.60 6.11 16.28
C ILE A 171 -15.85 5.18 17.47
N GLY A 172 -15.00 4.16 17.62
CA GLY A 172 -15.08 3.12 18.63
C GLY A 172 -14.55 3.56 19.99
N VAL A 173 -14.88 4.76 20.44
CA VAL A 173 -14.54 5.29 21.77
C VAL A 173 -15.83 5.61 22.52
N THR A 174 -15.96 5.12 23.74
CA THR A 174 -17.20 5.18 24.52
C THR A 174 -16.95 5.17 26.03
N ASP A 175 -17.83 5.80 26.80
CA ASP A 175 -17.88 5.74 28.27
C ASP A 175 -19.12 4.99 28.78
N THR A 176 -19.82 4.24 27.92
CA THR A 176 -21.06 3.53 28.27
C THR A 176 -20.91 2.52 29.41
N LEU A 177 -19.69 1.99 29.64
CA LEU A 177 -19.42 1.12 30.79
C LEU A 177 -19.38 1.89 32.11
N ARG A 178 -18.80 3.08 32.10
CA ARG A 178 -18.63 3.93 33.27
C ARG A 178 -18.59 5.39 32.83
N PRO A 179 -19.66 6.15 33.08
CA PRO A 179 -19.72 7.56 32.71
C PRO A 179 -18.48 8.34 33.16
N GLY A 180 -17.91 9.13 32.24
CA GLY A 180 -16.69 9.90 32.49
C GLY A 180 -15.37 9.10 32.39
N THR A 181 -15.42 7.81 32.07
CA THR A 181 -14.23 6.98 31.80
C THR A 181 -14.31 6.39 30.39
N PHE A 182 -13.64 7.03 29.43
CA PHE A 182 -13.62 6.56 28.04
C PHE A 182 -12.74 5.32 27.86
N THR A 183 -13.26 4.36 27.10
CA THR A 183 -12.62 3.11 26.69
C THR A 183 -12.86 2.86 25.21
N LEU A 184 -12.12 1.92 24.63
CA LEU A 184 -12.44 1.41 23.30
C LEU A 184 -13.75 0.61 23.33
N ALA A 185 -14.49 0.58 22.23
CA ALA A 185 -15.75 -0.16 22.12
C ALA A 185 -15.61 -1.65 22.45
N THR A 186 -14.40 -2.20 22.30
CA THR A 186 -14.01 -3.57 22.69
C THR A 186 -13.69 -3.72 24.18
N ASN A 187 -13.98 -2.72 25.01
CA ASN A 187 -13.69 -2.64 26.45
C ASN A 187 -12.18 -2.61 26.80
N HIS A 188 -11.34 -2.24 25.83
CA HIS A 188 -9.90 -2.07 26.03
C HIS A 188 -9.56 -0.63 26.46
N THR A 189 -8.40 -0.44 27.09
CA THR A 189 -7.94 0.88 27.52
C THR A 189 -7.71 1.80 26.32
N LEU A 190 -8.29 3.00 26.36
CA LEU A 190 -8.00 4.06 25.40
C LEU A 190 -6.63 4.67 25.69
N ARG A 191 -5.63 4.30 24.89
CA ARG A 191 -4.24 4.76 25.06
C ARG A 191 -3.90 6.01 24.27
N TYR A 192 -4.42 6.13 23.06
CA TYR A 192 -4.24 7.29 22.21
C TYR A 192 -5.48 8.15 22.26
N GLN A 193 -5.31 9.46 22.40
CA GLN A 193 -6.38 10.43 22.56
C GLN A 193 -6.04 11.68 21.75
N ALA A 194 -7.02 12.15 20.98
CA ALA A 194 -6.90 13.36 20.17
C ALA A 194 -8.21 14.15 20.31
N TRP A 195 -8.43 14.72 21.49
CA TRP A 195 -9.66 15.42 21.81
C TRP A 195 -9.68 16.79 21.12
N TYR A 196 -10.78 17.08 20.43
CA TYR A 196 -11.02 18.42 19.92
C TYR A 196 -11.29 19.37 21.09
N SER A 197 -10.47 20.41 21.21
CA SER A 197 -10.76 21.54 22.08
C SER A 197 -10.81 22.80 21.22
N TYR A 198 -11.77 23.68 21.50
CA TYR A 198 -11.80 25.00 20.88
C TYR A 198 -10.47 25.73 21.18
N GLY A 199 -9.56 25.74 20.20
CA GLY A 199 -8.35 26.56 20.20
C GLY A 199 -7.08 25.99 20.83
N ARG A 200 -6.95 24.68 21.12
CA ARG A 200 -5.65 24.01 21.41
C ARG A 200 -5.76 22.48 21.45
N GLU A 201 -4.99 21.75 20.65
CA GLU A 201 -4.77 20.32 20.89
C GLU A 201 -4.08 20.14 22.25
N ILE A 202 -4.64 19.32 23.13
CA ILE A 202 -3.98 18.91 24.37
C ILE A 202 -3.19 17.63 24.04
N LEU A 203 -1.88 17.73 24.24
CA LEU A 203 -0.85 16.71 24.05
C LEU A 203 -1.15 15.38 24.73
#